data_AF-A0A7C7AN63-F1
#
_entry.id   AF-A0A7C7AN63-F1
#
_cell.length_a   1.000
_cell.length_b   1.000
_cell.length_c   1.000
_cell.angle_alpha   90.00
_cell.angle_beta   90.00
_cell.angle_gamma   90.00
#
_symmetry.space_group_name_H-M   'P 1'
#
loop_
_entity.id
_entity.type
_entity.pdbx_description
1 polymer ?
#
loop_
_entity_poly.entity_id
_entity_poly.type
_entity_poly.pdbx_seq_one_letter_code
_entity_poly.pdbx_strand_id
1 'polypeptide(L)'
;MVKKLLSAVVAVCLAFSLTACDVPYIDKVQSEYPVTIGHTAIHQPPEKAVVLNDSIADIMIACGYTDKIVAKGDNCTQPELSNIQQVGNAGQPNVDAIISAKPEIVFADDTISAEAYTAMTDKGITVLRMAAAADHNSLAAMYKKLCSVFDGNITGNEKGITIADDIIVNMSLIRESAPESKTATTACYIFDMNGSAVTGDMFASEILTSAGAINIGSEVTGGTLLIETLKAQNPNYIFCAEGLKAQIMSSDDFKTITAVKKSRVYEIPATEMTRQGNTIIKGVEDINAILFAALQTDVAQSVEADYGIAISEDMSYTTGDEDDNVLAIQKRLDSLGYMPIEPTGYFGASTATAVSEFQENNDLDSRDGIVNYTTLKALFLSSAVERATAAR
;
A
#
# COMPACT_ATOMS: atom_id res chain seq x y z
N MET A 1 2.77 81.05 -66.72
CA MET A 1 2.98 82.14 -65.74
C MET A 1 2.45 81.63 -64.40
N VAL A 2 3.20 81.74 -63.27
CA VAL A 2 2.82 81.27 -61.89
C VAL A 2 2.78 79.70 -61.75
N LYS A 3 3.45 78.93 -60.83
CA LYS A 3 3.80 78.92 -59.37
C LYS A 3 2.61 78.47 -58.46
N LYS A 4 2.67 77.62 -57.42
CA LYS A 4 3.60 76.65 -56.74
C LYS A 4 2.82 75.31 -56.54
N LEU A 5 3.34 74.10 -56.26
CA LEU A 5 4.29 73.51 -55.27
C LEU A 5 3.78 73.33 -53.81
N LEU A 6 3.79 72.06 -53.34
CA LEU A 6 3.58 71.52 -51.95
C LEU A 6 2.13 71.52 -51.40
N SER A 7 1.61 70.53 -50.64
CA SER A 7 2.17 69.37 -49.89
C SER A 7 1.15 68.22 -49.65
N ALA A 8 1.63 67.11 -49.03
CA ALA A 8 0.93 66.19 -48.11
C ALA A 8 0.27 64.87 -48.61
N VAL A 9 1.09 63.82 -48.57
CA VAL A 9 0.84 62.40 -48.19
C VAL A 9 -0.51 62.07 -47.50
N VAL A 10 -1.24 61.09 -48.03
CA VAL A 10 -2.01 60.06 -47.28
C VAL A 10 -1.90 58.72 -48.02
N ALA A 11 -1.84 57.61 -47.28
CA ALA A 11 -1.51 56.28 -47.79
C ALA A 11 -2.72 55.46 -48.31
N VAL A 12 -2.53 54.74 -49.43
CA VAL A 12 -3.11 53.40 -49.67
C VAL A 12 -2.11 52.57 -50.50
N CYS A 13 -1.25 51.80 -49.83
CA CYS A 13 -0.46 50.73 -50.44
C CYS A 13 -0.70 49.43 -49.67
N LEU A 14 -1.84 48.80 -49.91
CA LEU A 14 -2.24 47.52 -49.32
C LEU A 14 -2.10 46.41 -50.38
N ALA A 15 -0.85 46.01 -50.62
CA ALA A 15 -0.49 45.03 -51.66
C ALA A 15 0.76 44.22 -51.28
N PHE A 16 0.72 43.52 -50.14
CA PHE A 16 1.68 42.46 -49.80
C PHE A 16 1.00 41.41 -48.89
N SER A 17 0.13 40.60 -49.49
CA SER A 17 -0.41 39.40 -48.85
C SER A 17 0.55 38.22 -49.04
N LEU A 18 1.44 38.05 -48.06
CA LEU A 18 1.86 36.76 -47.51
C LEU A 18 2.08 35.61 -48.52
N THR A 19 3.28 35.51 -49.09
CA THR A 19 3.83 34.20 -49.44
C THR A 19 4.21 33.49 -48.13
N ALA A 20 3.27 32.72 -47.58
CA ALA A 20 3.62 31.75 -46.54
C ALA A 20 4.59 30.74 -47.15
N CYS A 21 5.75 30.56 -46.51
CA CYS A 21 6.59 29.41 -46.82
C CYS A 21 5.93 28.19 -46.20
N ASP A 22 5.28 27.36 -47.02
CA ASP A 22 4.85 26.01 -46.63
C ASP A 22 6.09 25.15 -46.35
N VAL A 23 6.64 25.30 -45.14
CA VAL A 23 7.48 24.28 -44.54
C VAL A 23 6.52 23.17 -44.11
N PRO A 24 6.53 21.98 -44.74
CA PRO A 24 5.66 20.91 -44.32
C PRO A 24 5.99 20.55 -42.88
N TYR A 25 5.02 20.70 -41.99
CA TYR A 25 5.07 20.17 -40.63
C TYR A 25 5.04 18.65 -40.76
N ILE A 26 6.22 18.04 -40.84
CA ILE A 26 6.36 16.59 -40.77
C ILE A 26 6.10 16.21 -39.33
N ASP A 27 4.84 15.85 -39.03
CA ASP A 27 4.56 14.99 -37.90
C ASP A 27 5.51 13.78 -37.98
N LYS A 28 6.37 13.64 -36.98
CA LYS A 28 7.05 12.36 -36.77
C LYS A 28 5.96 11.37 -36.41
N VAL A 29 5.48 10.62 -37.40
CA VAL A 29 4.60 9.46 -37.19
C VAL A 29 5.29 8.59 -36.15
N GLN A 30 4.71 8.56 -34.95
CA GLN A 30 5.26 7.84 -33.82
C GLN A 30 5.18 6.35 -34.18
N SER A 31 6.31 5.66 -34.09
CA SER A 31 6.41 4.25 -34.45
C SER A 31 6.60 3.40 -33.21
N GLU A 32 5.97 2.22 -33.21
CA GLU A 32 6.10 1.27 -32.10
C GLU A 32 7.56 0.84 -31.89
N TYR A 33 8.31 0.68 -32.98
CA TYR A 33 9.73 0.33 -32.98
C TYR A 33 10.56 1.32 -33.83
N PRO A 34 11.87 1.52 -33.53
CA PRO A 34 12.60 0.92 -32.43
C PRO A 34 12.25 1.53 -31.07
N VAL A 35 12.30 0.70 -30.04
CA VAL A 35 12.12 1.08 -28.63
C VAL A 35 13.49 1.31 -28.02
N THR A 36 13.68 2.45 -27.34
CA THR A 36 14.98 2.82 -26.77
C THR A 36 14.91 2.83 -25.24
N ILE A 37 15.57 1.88 -24.60
CA ILE A 37 15.70 1.79 -23.14
C ILE A 37 17.15 2.13 -22.77
N GLY A 38 17.36 3.33 -22.23
CA GLY A 38 18.71 3.85 -21.96
C GLY A 38 19.50 4.02 -23.27
N HIS A 39 20.55 3.21 -23.46
CA HIS A 39 21.34 3.18 -24.69
C HIS A 39 21.02 1.99 -25.59
N THR A 40 20.08 1.13 -25.20
CA THR A 40 19.71 -0.10 -25.92
C THR A 40 18.54 0.17 -26.85
N ALA A 41 18.73 -0.09 -28.15
CA ALA A 41 17.68 -0.02 -29.16
C ALA A 41 17.16 -1.42 -29.50
N ILE A 42 15.85 -1.62 -29.35
CA ILE A 42 15.14 -2.87 -29.64
C ILE A 42 14.31 -2.62 -30.91
N HIS A 43 14.56 -3.38 -31.97
CA HIS A 43 14.01 -3.08 -33.30
C HIS A 43 12.71 -3.82 -33.65
N GLN A 44 12.32 -4.81 -32.87
CA GLN A 44 11.13 -5.64 -33.03
C GLN A 44 10.76 -6.26 -31.66
N PRO A 45 9.51 -6.73 -31.44
CA PRO A 45 9.16 -7.41 -30.20
C PRO A 45 10.00 -8.68 -30.00
N PRO A 46 10.60 -8.91 -28.82
CA PRO A 46 11.27 -10.16 -28.51
C PRO A 46 10.25 -11.25 -28.16
N GLU A 47 10.43 -12.43 -28.74
CA GLU A 47 9.63 -13.62 -28.45
C GLU A 47 10.21 -14.45 -27.30
N LYS A 48 11.50 -14.27 -26.97
CA LYS A 48 12.18 -15.00 -25.90
C LYS A 48 12.94 -14.11 -24.94
N ALA A 49 12.47 -14.11 -23.69
CA ALA A 49 13.07 -13.40 -22.57
C ALA A 49 13.59 -14.37 -21.49
N VAL A 50 14.69 -14.03 -20.85
CA VAL A 50 15.08 -14.58 -19.55
C VAL A 50 14.89 -13.49 -18.49
N VAL A 51 14.37 -13.86 -17.32
CA VAL A 51 14.19 -12.92 -16.19
C VAL A 51 14.93 -13.40 -14.96
N LEU A 52 15.91 -12.62 -14.49
CA LEU A 52 16.83 -13.03 -13.43
C LEU A 52 16.42 -12.56 -12.04
N ASN A 53 15.71 -11.44 -11.92
CA ASN A 53 15.21 -10.90 -10.66
C ASN A 53 13.70 -11.18 -10.50
N ASP A 54 13.27 -11.54 -9.30
CA ASP A 54 11.90 -11.98 -9.04
C ASP A 54 10.88 -10.84 -8.98
N SER A 55 11.29 -9.63 -8.60
CA SER A 55 10.45 -8.42 -8.69
C SER A 55 10.16 -8.04 -10.15
N ILE A 56 11.16 -8.14 -11.03
CA ILE A 56 10.95 -7.94 -12.48
C ILE A 56 10.05 -9.06 -13.05
N ALA A 57 10.24 -10.31 -12.61
CA ALA A 57 9.40 -11.43 -13.02
C ALA A 57 7.92 -11.22 -12.63
N ASP A 58 7.68 -10.65 -11.44
CA ASP A 58 6.34 -10.29 -10.96
C ASP A 58 5.65 -9.28 -11.88
N ILE A 59 6.40 -8.29 -12.36
CA ILE A 59 5.90 -7.27 -13.30
C ILE A 59 5.66 -7.88 -14.69
N MET A 60 6.54 -8.77 -15.17
CA MET A 60 6.31 -9.48 -16.42
C MET A 60 5.01 -10.29 -16.39
N ILE A 61 4.69 -10.91 -15.25
CA ILE A 61 3.42 -11.61 -15.03
C ILE A 61 2.24 -10.64 -15.00
N ALA A 62 2.32 -9.55 -14.22
CA ALA A 62 1.29 -8.51 -14.16
C ALA A 62 0.96 -7.92 -15.54
N CYS A 63 1.99 -7.72 -16.38
CA CYS A 63 1.86 -7.21 -17.74
C CYS A 63 1.48 -8.27 -18.80
N GLY A 64 1.28 -9.53 -18.38
CA GLY A 64 0.83 -10.62 -19.24
C GLY A 64 1.88 -11.17 -20.21
N TYR A 65 3.17 -11.07 -19.89
CA TYR A 65 4.29 -11.57 -20.71
C TYR A 65 4.90 -12.89 -20.20
N THR A 66 4.16 -13.64 -19.38
CA THR A 66 4.60 -14.93 -18.82
C THR A 66 5.00 -15.93 -19.92
N ASP A 67 4.31 -15.89 -21.07
CA ASP A 67 4.57 -16.74 -22.24
C ASP A 67 5.91 -16.46 -22.93
N LYS A 68 6.46 -15.25 -22.76
CA LYS A 68 7.77 -14.84 -23.31
C LYS A 68 8.94 -15.36 -22.47
N ILE A 69 8.71 -15.81 -21.23
CA ILE A 69 9.78 -16.22 -20.30
C ILE A 69 10.23 -17.65 -20.61
N VAL A 70 11.47 -17.82 -21.11
CA VAL A 70 12.05 -19.13 -21.43
C VAL A 70 12.98 -19.70 -20.35
N ALA A 71 13.53 -18.85 -19.48
CA ALA A 71 14.28 -19.26 -18.30
C ALA A 71 14.23 -18.18 -17.21
N LYS A 72 14.49 -18.56 -15.95
CA LYS A 72 14.32 -17.69 -14.78
C LYS A 72 15.46 -17.78 -13.76
N GLY A 73 15.64 -16.73 -12.97
CA GLY A 73 16.51 -16.74 -11.79
C GLY A 73 16.01 -17.73 -10.72
N ASP A 74 16.92 -18.15 -9.83
CA ASP A 74 16.61 -19.11 -8.77
C ASP A 74 15.52 -18.59 -7.81
N ASN A 75 15.55 -17.30 -7.48
CA ASN A 75 14.61 -16.58 -6.61
C ASN A 75 13.26 -16.24 -7.27
N CYS A 76 13.10 -16.41 -8.58
CA CYS A 76 11.83 -16.23 -9.29
C CYS A 76 10.88 -17.38 -8.93
N THR A 77 10.21 -17.30 -7.77
CA THR A 77 9.39 -18.38 -7.19
C THR A 77 7.88 -18.23 -7.41
N GLN A 78 7.46 -17.32 -8.29
CA GLN A 78 6.05 -17.17 -8.67
C GLN A 78 5.45 -18.49 -9.20
N PRO A 79 4.21 -18.87 -8.79
CA PRO A 79 3.58 -20.14 -9.20
C PRO A 79 3.50 -20.34 -10.71
N GLU A 80 3.27 -19.27 -11.47
CA GLU A 80 3.21 -19.23 -12.93
C GLU A 80 4.52 -19.70 -13.58
N LEU A 81 5.65 -19.51 -12.90
CA LEU A 81 7.00 -19.82 -13.38
C LEU A 81 7.51 -21.18 -12.88
N SER A 82 6.69 -21.95 -12.17
CA SER A 82 7.05 -23.24 -11.55
C SER A 82 7.64 -24.27 -12.53
N ASN A 83 7.26 -24.23 -13.81
CA ASN A 83 7.74 -25.15 -14.85
C ASN A 83 8.86 -24.55 -15.74
N ILE A 84 9.30 -23.32 -15.46
CA ILE A 84 10.35 -22.63 -16.24
C ILE A 84 11.74 -22.98 -15.70
N GLN A 85 12.67 -23.26 -16.60
CA GLN A 85 14.04 -23.65 -16.25
C GLN A 85 14.74 -22.57 -15.42
N GLN A 86 15.33 -22.96 -14.28
CA GLN A 86 16.22 -22.11 -13.49
C GLN A 86 17.61 -21.99 -14.12
N VAL A 87 18.19 -20.80 -14.05
CA VAL A 87 19.52 -20.46 -14.60
C VAL A 87 20.46 -19.80 -13.57
N GLY A 88 20.26 -20.04 -12.28
CA GLY A 88 21.14 -19.54 -11.22
C GLY A 88 20.64 -18.25 -10.55
N ASN A 89 21.41 -17.77 -9.58
CA ASN A 89 21.18 -16.52 -8.86
C ASN A 89 21.34 -15.30 -9.79
N ALA A 90 20.47 -14.30 -9.65
CA ALA A 90 20.51 -13.02 -10.37
C ALA A 90 21.89 -12.35 -10.42
N GLY A 91 22.64 -12.39 -9.31
CA GLY A 91 23.95 -11.76 -9.22
C GLY A 91 25.06 -12.50 -9.97
N GLN A 92 24.97 -13.83 -10.07
CA GLN A 92 25.95 -14.67 -10.79
C GLN A 92 25.25 -15.82 -11.51
N PRO A 93 24.55 -15.54 -12.62
CA PRO A 93 23.77 -16.53 -13.34
C PRO A 93 24.65 -17.50 -14.14
N ASN A 94 24.09 -18.66 -14.47
CA ASN A 94 24.66 -19.63 -15.39
C ASN A 94 24.52 -19.15 -16.83
N VAL A 95 25.50 -18.37 -17.29
CA VAL A 95 25.53 -17.78 -18.64
C VAL A 95 25.44 -18.84 -19.76
N ASP A 96 26.06 -20.01 -19.61
CA ASP A 96 25.97 -21.08 -20.62
C ASP A 96 24.54 -21.65 -20.74
N ALA A 97 23.83 -21.78 -19.63
CA ALA A 97 22.42 -22.17 -19.63
C ALA A 97 21.53 -21.09 -20.25
N ILE A 98 21.80 -19.81 -19.99
CA ILE A 98 21.09 -18.68 -20.62
C ILE A 98 21.30 -18.69 -22.14
N ILE A 99 22.55 -18.78 -22.60
CA ILE A 99 22.86 -18.85 -24.04
C ILE A 99 22.16 -20.07 -24.68
N SER A 100 22.10 -21.19 -23.97
CA SER A 100 21.43 -22.42 -24.43
C SER A 100 19.91 -22.27 -24.58
N ALA A 101 19.27 -21.44 -23.74
CA ALA A 101 17.84 -21.09 -23.86
C ALA A 101 17.53 -20.20 -25.08
N LYS A 102 18.56 -19.57 -25.68
CA LYS A 102 18.49 -18.67 -26.84
C LYS A 102 17.50 -17.50 -26.67
N PRO A 103 17.63 -16.69 -25.60
CA PRO A 103 16.87 -15.45 -25.46
C PRO A 103 17.32 -14.41 -26.48
N GLU A 104 16.40 -13.52 -26.82
CA GLU A 104 16.69 -12.26 -27.51
C GLU A 104 16.98 -11.14 -26.50
N ILE A 105 16.43 -11.28 -25.29
CA ILE A 105 16.57 -10.33 -24.20
C ILE A 105 16.69 -11.00 -22.81
N VAL A 106 17.50 -10.42 -21.94
CA VAL A 106 17.66 -10.80 -20.54
C VAL A 106 17.31 -9.60 -19.67
N PHE A 107 16.37 -9.78 -18.77
CA PHE A 107 16.00 -8.82 -17.73
C PHE A 107 16.76 -9.13 -16.45
N ALA A 108 17.52 -8.16 -15.96
CA ALA A 108 18.30 -8.22 -14.73
C ALA A 108 18.09 -6.94 -13.91
N ASP A 109 18.55 -6.94 -12.67
CA ASP A 109 18.74 -5.74 -11.86
C ASP A 109 20.23 -5.32 -11.88
N ASP A 110 20.63 -4.38 -11.03
CA ASP A 110 22.03 -3.96 -10.89
C ASP A 110 22.88 -4.90 -10.02
N THR A 111 22.36 -6.03 -9.53
CA THR A 111 23.14 -7.03 -8.78
C THR A 111 23.96 -7.95 -9.70
N ILE A 112 23.62 -8.02 -10.99
CA ILE A 112 24.31 -8.86 -11.97
C ILE A 112 25.80 -8.51 -12.09
N SER A 113 26.66 -9.53 -12.01
CA SER A 113 28.11 -9.35 -12.12
C SER A 113 28.51 -8.78 -13.49
N ALA A 114 29.56 -7.97 -13.50
CA ALA A 114 30.09 -7.37 -14.73
C ALA A 114 30.58 -8.45 -15.72
N GLU A 115 31.11 -9.56 -15.21
CA GLU A 115 31.53 -10.73 -15.98
C GLU A 115 30.35 -11.41 -16.66
N ALA A 116 29.25 -11.65 -15.92
CA ALA A 116 28.05 -12.27 -16.46
C ALA A 116 27.36 -11.38 -17.50
N TYR A 117 27.25 -10.06 -17.21
CA TYR A 117 26.74 -9.07 -18.16
C TYR A 117 27.56 -9.08 -19.47
N THR A 118 28.89 -8.93 -19.36
CA THR A 118 29.79 -8.86 -20.52
C THR A 118 29.75 -10.16 -21.33
N ALA A 119 29.77 -11.32 -20.67
CA ALA A 119 29.73 -12.62 -21.34
C ALA A 119 28.45 -12.85 -22.15
N MET A 120 27.31 -12.26 -21.75
CA MET A 120 26.07 -12.28 -22.53
C MET A 120 26.09 -11.25 -23.68
N THR A 121 26.52 -10.01 -23.42
CA THR A 121 26.56 -8.96 -24.46
C THR A 121 27.57 -9.26 -25.57
N ASP A 122 28.70 -9.89 -25.26
CA ASP A 122 29.70 -10.35 -26.24
C ASP A 122 29.17 -11.45 -27.17
N LYS A 123 28.05 -12.10 -26.81
CA LYS A 123 27.31 -13.04 -27.66
C LYS A 123 26.15 -12.40 -28.42
N GLY A 124 25.98 -11.07 -28.31
CA GLY A 124 24.89 -10.32 -28.93
C GLY A 124 23.54 -10.48 -28.23
N ILE A 125 23.50 -11.00 -27.00
CA ILE A 125 22.28 -11.05 -26.20
C ILE A 125 22.03 -9.67 -25.60
N THR A 126 20.82 -9.15 -25.75
CA THR A 126 20.42 -7.88 -25.14
C THR A 126 20.24 -8.06 -23.64
N VAL A 127 20.94 -7.30 -22.81
CA VAL A 127 20.74 -7.31 -21.35
C VAL A 127 20.18 -5.97 -20.91
N LEU A 128 18.93 -5.96 -20.42
CA LEU A 128 18.32 -4.79 -19.79
C LEU A 128 18.42 -4.89 -18.28
N ARG A 129 19.06 -3.88 -17.67
CA ARG A 129 19.07 -3.70 -16.22
C ARG A 129 17.96 -2.75 -15.79
N MET A 130 17.21 -3.15 -14.77
CA MET A 130 16.11 -2.39 -14.19
C MET A 130 16.30 -2.28 -12.68
N ALA A 131 16.48 -1.05 -12.19
CA ALA A 131 16.50 -0.77 -10.76
C ALA A 131 15.08 -0.73 -10.20
N ALA A 132 14.89 -1.22 -8.97
CA ALA A 132 13.61 -1.20 -8.26
C ALA A 132 12.97 0.20 -8.21
N ALA A 133 11.64 0.27 -8.28
CA ALA A 133 10.91 1.51 -8.04
C ALA A 133 11.02 1.93 -6.57
N ALA A 134 10.98 3.24 -6.33
CA ALA A 134 10.94 3.85 -5.00
C ALA A 134 9.57 4.44 -4.67
N ASP A 135 8.81 4.86 -5.70
CA ASP A 135 7.57 5.63 -5.61
C ASP A 135 6.62 5.29 -6.78
N HIS A 136 5.41 5.88 -6.78
CA HIS A 136 4.44 5.72 -7.86
C HIS A 136 4.98 6.10 -9.25
N ASN A 137 5.78 7.17 -9.34
CA ASN A 137 6.30 7.67 -10.63
C ASN A 137 7.32 6.70 -11.25
N SER A 138 8.23 6.17 -10.42
CA SER A 138 9.23 5.20 -10.82
C SER A 138 8.62 3.82 -11.10
N LEU A 139 7.53 3.45 -10.41
CA LEU A 139 6.73 2.27 -10.74
C LEU A 139 6.10 2.40 -12.13
N ALA A 140 5.34 3.47 -12.40
CA ALA A 140 4.74 3.72 -13.71
C ALA A 140 5.81 3.79 -14.82
N ALA A 141 6.95 4.44 -14.56
CA ALA A 141 8.07 4.47 -15.50
C ALA A 141 8.72 3.10 -15.73
N MET A 142 8.69 2.19 -14.74
CA MET A 142 9.18 0.82 -14.87
C MET A 142 8.25 -0.03 -15.74
N TYR A 143 6.95 -0.03 -15.43
CA TYR A 143 5.94 -0.76 -16.20
C TYR A 143 5.91 -0.29 -17.66
N LYS A 144 5.93 1.03 -17.88
CA LYS A 144 6.10 1.64 -19.21
C LYS A 144 7.31 1.08 -19.96
N LYS A 145 8.50 1.09 -19.35
CA LYS A 145 9.73 0.59 -19.99
C LYS A 145 9.60 -0.88 -20.37
N LEU A 146 9.11 -1.71 -19.44
CA LEU A 146 8.98 -3.15 -19.62
C LEU A 146 7.94 -3.50 -20.68
N CYS A 147 6.76 -2.88 -20.63
CA CYS A 147 5.72 -3.11 -21.63
C CYS A 147 6.13 -2.61 -23.01
N SER A 148 6.85 -1.49 -23.09
CA SER A 148 7.36 -1.00 -24.38
C SER A 148 8.36 -1.95 -25.03
N VAL A 149 9.12 -2.77 -24.29
CA VAL A 149 9.98 -3.80 -24.90
C VAL A 149 9.18 -4.77 -25.79
N PHE A 150 8.02 -5.21 -25.31
CA PHE A 150 7.21 -6.25 -25.95
C PHE A 150 6.13 -5.71 -26.88
N ASP A 151 5.50 -4.58 -26.55
CA ASP A 151 4.34 -4.04 -27.26
C ASP A 151 4.61 -2.66 -27.91
N GLY A 152 5.81 -2.09 -27.78
CA GLY A 152 6.23 -0.87 -28.48
C GLY A 152 6.11 0.47 -27.71
N ASN A 153 6.62 1.54 -28.31
CA ASN A 153 6.69 2.89 -27.72
C ASN A 153 5.32 3.54 -27.44
N ILE A 154 4.24 3.09 -28.07
CA ILE A 154 2.88 3.62 -27.94
C ILE A 154 2.05 2.61 -27.17
N THR A 155 1.71 1.46 -27.79
CA THR A 155 0.84 0.45 -27.18
C THR A 155 1.40 -0.08 -25.86
N GLY A 156 2.69 -0.42 -25.81
CA GLY A 156 3.34 -0.86 -24.58
C GLY A 156 3.44 0.25 -23.52
N ASN A 157 3.65 1.49 -23.93
CA ASN A 157 3.70 2.63 -23.01
C ASN A 157 2.32 2.86 -22.34
N GLU A 158 1.24 2.89 -23.12
CA GLU A 158 -0.12 3.05 -22.62
C GLU A 158 -0.50 1.89 -21.68
N LYS A 159 -0.31 0.64 -22.12
CA LYS A 159 -0.54 -0.57 -21.31
C LYS A 159 0.22 -0.54 -19.99
N GLY A 160 1.50 -0.17 -20.02
CA GLY A 160 2.33 -0.11 -18.81
C GLY A 160 1.87 0.96 -17.82
N ILE A 161 1.42 2.13 -18.30
CA ILE A 161 0.84 3.16 -17.44
C ILE A 161 -0.48 2.67 -16.82
N THR A 162 -1.40 2.13 -17.63
CA THR A 162 -2.69 1.64 -17.13
C THR A 162 -2.54 0.60 -16.02
N ILE A 163 -1.67 -0.40 -16.19
CA ILE A 163 -1.50 -1.46 -15.18
C ILE A 163 -0.88 -0.90 -13.89
N ALA A 164 0.07 0.05 -13.99
CA ALA A 164 0.64 0.69 -12.80
C ALA A 164 -0.38 1.57 -12.07
N ASP A 165 -1.19 2.34 -12.81
CA ASP A 165 -2.28 3.16 -12.26
C ASP A 165 -3.34 2.29 -11.57
N ASP A 166 -3.76 1.18 -12.19
CA ASP A 166 -4.72 0.22 -11.60
C ASP A 166 -4.20 -0.36 -10.27
N ILE A 167 -2.90 -0.68 -10.18
CA ILE A 167 -2.28 -1.12 -8.92
C ILE A 167 -2.33 0.00 -7.87
N ILE A 168 -1.93 1.22 -8.20
CA ILE A 168 -1.91 2.37 -7.27
C ILE A 168 -3.34 2.71 -6.79
N VAL A 169 -4.33 2.62 -7.67
CA VAL A 169 -5.75 2.80 -7.32
C VAL A 169 -6.20 1.69 -6.36
N ASN A 170 -5.91 0.42 -6.63
CA ASN A 170 -6.28 -0.69 -5.75
C ASN A 170 -5.63 -0.57 -4.36
N MET A 171 -4.36 -0.18 -4.29
CA MET A 171 -3.68 0.13 -3.01
C MET A 171 -4.44 1.21 -2.22
N SER A 172 -4.86 2.27 -2.90
CA SER A 172 -5.58 3.41 -2.30
C SER A 172 -6.99 3.01 -1.82
N LEU A 173 -7.71 2.20 -2.59
CA LEU A 173 -9.04 1.71 -2.24
C LEU A 173 -9.02 0.82 -0.99
N ILE A 174 -8.00 -0.03 -0.81
CA ILE A 174 -7.83 -0.82 0.42
C ILE A 174 -7.70 0.11 1.63
N ARG A 175 -6.88 1.16 1.52
CA ARG A 175 -6.72 2.18 2.58
C ARG A 175 -8.04 2.86 2.95
N GLU A 176 -8.81 3.28 1.94
CA GLU A 176 -10.09 3.98 2.12
C GLU A 176 -11.20 3.06 2.68
N SER A 177 -11.09 1.75 2.48
CA SER A 177 -12.01 0.76 3.07
C SER A 177 -11.79 0.50 4.57
N ALA A 178 -10.66 0.92 5.13
CA ALA A 178 -10.34 0.73 6.53
C ALA A 178 -11.12 1.71 7.44
N PRO A 179 -11.61 1.28 8.61
CA PRO A 179 -12.32 2.15 9.54
C PRO A 179 -11.39 3.23 10.10
N GLU A 180 -11.95 4.42 10.36
CA GLU A 180 -11.19 5.51 10.96
C GLU A 180 -10.69 5.15 12.37
N SER A 181 -9.37 5.03 12.52
CA SER A 181 -8.72 4.93 13.82
C SER A 181 -8.49 6.32 14.40
N LYS A 182 -8.97 6.58 15.62
CA LYS A 182 -8.64 7.79 16.40
C LYS A 182 -7.14 7.88 16.78
N THR A 183 -6.34 6.83 16.53
CA THR A 183 -4.91 6.80 16.84
C THR A 183 -4.05 6.44 15.63
N ALA A 184 -2.93 7.14 15.46
CA ALA A 184 -1.96 6.87 14.41
C ALA A 184 -1.34 5.46 14.54
N THR A 185 -1.49 4.66 13.49
CA THR A 185 -1.01 3.28 13.42
C THR A 185 0.46 3.23 13.01
N THR A 186 1.38 3.55 13.92
CA THR A 186 2.82 3.51 13.61
C THR A 186 3.34 2.08 13.48
N ALA A 187 4.09 1.81 12.41
CA ALA A 187 4.69 0.50 12.14
C ALA A 187 6.07 0.61 11.47
N CYS A 188 6.82 -0.49 11.48
CA CYS A 188 7.93 -0.73 10.57
C CYS A 188 7.83 -2.13 9.97
N TYR A 189 8.57 -2.37 8.90
CA TYR A 189 8.86 -3.72 8.40
C TYR A 189 10.36 -3.99 8.51
N ILE A 190 10.75 -5.15 9.05
CA ILE A 190 12.14 -5.58 9.29
C ILE A 190 12.49 -6.80 8.43
N PHE A 191 13.56 -6.72 7.63
CA PHE A 191 14.07 -7.82 6.80
C PHE A 191 15.05 -8.72 7.53
N ASP A 192 15.83 -8.20 8.49
CA ASP A 192 16.77 -9.00 9.30
C ASP A 192 17.04 -8.41 10.70
N MET A 193 17.74 -9.18 11.54
CA MET A 193 18.16 -8.73 12.88
C MET A 193 19.37 -7.78 12.88
N ASN A 194 19.97 -7.48 11.71
CA ASN A 194 21.13 -6.60 11.57
C ASN A 194 20.73 -5.14 11.27
N GLY A 195 19.42 -4.87 11.17
CA GLY A 195 18.85 -3.54 10.93
C GLY A 195 18.36 -3.31 9.52
N SER A 196 18.37 -4.31 8.63
CA SER A 196 17.74 -4.16 7.32
C SER A 196 16.22 -4.02 7.48
N ALA A 197 15.65 -2.96 6.91
CA ALA A 197 14.26 -2.57 7.13
C ALA A 197 13.72 -1.70 5.99
N VAL A 198 12.41 -1.51 5.95
CA VAL A 198 11.76 -0.62 4.98
C VAL A 198 11.97 0.86 5.35
N THR A 199 12.70 1.56 4.49
CA THR A 199 12.99 3.00 4.56
C THR A 199 12.14 3.79 3.56
N GLY A 200 12.07 5.12 3.70
CA GLY A 200 11.20 5.98 2.88
C GLY A 200 11.58 6.10 1.40
N ASP A 201 12.79 5.69 1.02
CA ASP A 201 13.27 5.57 -0.36
C ASP A 201 12.94 4.22 -1.03
N MET A 202 12.13 3.38 -0.38
CA MET A 202 11.68 2.10 -0.91
C MET A 202 10.17 2.10 -1.16
N PHE A 203 9.73 1.54 -2.29
CA PHE A 203 8.30 1.39 -2.60
C PHE A 203 7.52 0.62 -1.52
N ALA A 204 8.21 -0.25 -0.75
CA ALA A 204 7.65 -0.90 0.42
C ALA A 204 7.09 0.07 1.50
N SER A 205 7.53 1.33 1.50
CA SER A 205 6.96 2.38 2.35
C SER A 205 5.57 2.84 1.87
N GLU A 206 5.31 2.80 0.56
CA GLU A 206 3.97 3.01 -0.01
C GLU A 206 3.04 1.84 0.31
N ILE A 207 3.57 0.60 0.34
CA ILE A 207 2.81 -0.59 0.78
C ILE A 207 2.34 -0.41 2.23
N LEU A 208 3.24 -0.04 3.16
CA LEU A 208 2.88 0.25 4.55
C LEU A 208 1.85 1.38 4.67
N THR A 209 2.02 2.45 3.88
CA THR A 209 1.15 3.63 3.90
C THR A 209 -0.25 3.33 3.39
N SER A 210 -0.35 2.61 2.27
CA SER A 210 -1.62 2.14 1.69
C SER A 210 -2.30 1.07 2.54
N ALA A 211 -1.55 0.27 3.31
CA ALA A 211 -2.14 -0.64 4.28
C ALA A 211 -2.76 0.08 5.49
N GLY A 212 -2.55 1.39 5.64
CA GLY A 212 -3.07 2.20 6.75
C GLY A 212 -2.10 2.40 7.93
N ALA A 213 -0.82 2.05 7.75
CA ALA A 213 0.22 2.33 8.74
C ALA A 213 1.00 3.62 8.43
N ILE A 214 1.59 4.21 9.46
CA ILE A 214 2.64 5.23 9.31
C ILE A 214 3.98 4.52 9.45
N ASN A 215 4.77 4.47 8.38
CA ASN A 215 6.12 3.91 8.41
C ASN A 215 7.05 4.78 9.26
N ILE A 216 7.53 4.27 10.41
CA ILE A 216 8.51 5.00 11.25
C ILE A 216 9.88 5.19 10.59
N GLY A 217 10.14 4.49 9.47
CA GLY A 217 11.32 4.65 8.62
C GLY A 217 11.16 5.66 7.49
N SER A 218 10.05 6.43 7.40
CA SER A 218 9.77 7.35 6.28
C SER A 218 10.85 8.41 6.06
N GLU A 219 11.45 8.91 7.13
CA GLU A 219 12.51 9.95 7.08
C GLU A 219 13.93 9.36 6.99
N VAL A 220 14.05 8.03 6.86
CA VAL A 220 15.31 7.30 6.75
C VAL A 220 15.45 6.77 5.32
N THR A 221 16.68 6.57 4.86
CA THR A 221 17.01 6.05 3.53
C THR A 221 18.05 4.93 3.60
N GLY A 222 18.22 4.17 2.52
CA GLY A 222 19.27 3.15 2.39
C GLY A 222 18.94 1.79 3.02
N GLY A 223 17.65 1.43 3.15
CA GLY A 223 17.20 0.10 3.56
C GLY A 223 17.62 -0.34 4.97
N THR A 224 17.98 0.62 5.83
CA THR A 224 18.56 0.35 7.16
C THR A 224 17.86 1.20 8.23
N LEU A 225 17.27 0.57 9.24
CA LEU A 225 16.67 1.22 10.41
C LEU A 225 17.41 0.78 11.67
N LEU A 226 18.21 1.68 12.25
CA LEU A 226 18.96 1.40 13.47
C LEU A 226 18.02 1.14 14.65
N ILE A 227 18.40 0.19 15.51
CA ILE A 227 17.63 -0.20 16.70
C ILE A 227 17.35 0.99 17.65
N GLU A 228 18.27 1.94 17.76
CA GLU A 228 18.06 3.15 18.58
C GLU A 228 17.02 4.10 17.96
N THR A 229 16.97 4.21 16.63
CA THR A 229 15.88 4.93 15.93
C THR A 229 14.55 4.23 16.17
N LEU A 230 14.53 2.90 16.09
CA LEU A 230 13.33 2.09 16.30
C LEU A 230 12.82 2.19 17.75
N LYS A 231 13.71 2.17 18.74
CA LYS A 231 13.41 2.44 20.17
C LYS A 231 12.87 3.86 20.38
N ALA A 232 13.42 4.86 19.68
CA ALA A 232 13.00 6.26 19.81
C ALA A 232 11.62 6.53 19.17
N GLN A 233 11.35 5.95 18.00
CA GLN A 233 10.05 6.05 17.32
C GLN A 233 8.97 5.16 17.96
N ASN A 234 9.38 4.09 18.65
CA ASN A 234 8.55 3.23 19.50
C ASN A 234 7.22 2.77 18.84
N PRO A 235 7.29 2.01 17.73
CA PRO A 235 6.12 1.70 16.91
C PRO A 235 5.07 0.85 17.63
N ASN A 236 3.81 1.01 17.23
CA ASN A 236 2.67 0.24 17.71
C ASN A 236 2.63 -1.18 17.13
N TYR A 237 3.18 -1.38 15.93
CA TYR A 237 3.26 -2.67 15.22
C TYR A 237 4.68 -2.90 14.67
N ILE A 238 5.12 -4.16 14.63
CA ILE A 238 6.29 -4.57 13.86
C ILE A 238 5.85 -5.66 12.89
N PHE A 239 6.04 -5.42 11.60
CA PHE A 239 6.02 -6.45 10.57
C PHE A 239 7.46 -6.92 10.34
N CYS A 240 7.65 -8.19 9.97
CA CYS A 240 8.98 -8.73 9.76
C CYS A 240 8.95 -9.93 8.80
N ALA A 241 10.11 -10.25 8.22
CA ALA A 241 10.26 -11.45 7.41
C ALA A 241 10.01 -12.73 8.23
N GLU A 242 9.58 -13.79 7.55
CA GLU A 242 9.32 -15.10 8.14
C GLU A 242 10.52 -15.64 8.94
N GLY A 243 10.27 -16.14 10.15
CA GLY A 243 11.28 -16.64 11.07
C GLY A 243 11.91 -15.59 12.00
N LEU A 244 11.57 -14.30 11.86
CA LEU A 244 12.09 -13.24 12.73
C LEU A 244 11.24 -12.96 13.97
N LYS A 245 9.94 -13.27 13.98
CA LYS A 245 9.04 -12.89 15.10
C LYS A 245 9.51 -13.44 16.43
N ALA A 246 9.90 -14.72 16.47
CA ALA A 246 10.41 -15.34 17.70
C ALA A 246 11.70 -14.68 18.19
N GLN A 247 12.59 -14.29 17.25
CA GLN A 247 13.86 -13.63 17.56
C GLN A 247 13.60 -12.22 18.14
N ILE A 248 12.76 -11.42 17.48
CA ILE A 248 12.34 -10.08 17.91
C ILE A 248 11.67 -10.14 19.30
N MET A 249 10.71 -11.05 19.50
CA MET A 249 10.00 -11.20 20.79
C MET A 249 10.90 -11.65 21.94
N SER A 250 12.00 -12.35 21.65
CA SER A 250 12.98 -12.81 22.66
C SER A 250 14.12 -11.82 22.92
N SER A 251 14.29 -10.79 22.08
CA SER A 251 15.47 -9.93 22.10
C SER A 251 15.40 -8.85 23.19
N ASP A 252 16.48 -8.76 23.97
CA ASP A 252 16.67 -7.72 24.99
C ASP A 252 16.69 -6.29 24.42
N ASP A 253 17.06 -6.13 23.15
CA ASP A 253 17.02 -4.85 22.46
C ASP A 253 15.60 -4.38 22.13
N PHE A 254 14.68 -5.32 21.92
CA PHE A 254 13.33 -5.03 21.43
C PHE A 254 12.27 -5.00 22.55
N LYS A 255 12.55 -5.59 23.72
CA LYS A 255 11.59 -5.69 24.86
C LYS A 255 10.98 -4.37 25.36
N THR A 256 11.60 -3.23 25.07
CA THR A 256 11.10 -1.91 25.49
C THR A 256 10.07 -1.31 24.53
N ILE A 257 9.92 -1.84 23.32
CA ILE A 257 9.06 -1.30 22.27
C ILE A 257 7.59 -1.64 22.52
N THR A 258 6.67 -0.71 22.23
CA THR A 258 5.22 -0.90 22.39
C THR A 258 4.70 -2.12 21.65
N ALA A 259 5.07 -2.30 20.37
CA ALA A 259 4.70 -3.47 19.58
C ALA A 259 5.05 -4.80 20.29
N VAL A 260 6.28 -4.95 20.79
CA VAL A 260 6.72 -6.19 21.47
C VAL A 260 6.00 -6.38 22.80
N LYS A 261 5.88 -5.32 23.62
CA LYS A 261 5.13 -5.36 24.89
C LYS A 261 3.67 -5.78 24.70
N LYS A 262 3.05 -5.36 23.60
CA LYS A 262 1.66 -5.71 23.22
C LYS A 262 1.56 -6.97 22.35
N SER A 263 2.67 -7.68 22.10
CA SER A 263 2.74 -8.85 21.20
C SER A 263 2.24 -8.59 19.75
N ARG A 264 2.28 -7.32 19.31
CA ARG A 264 1.92 -6.85 17.96
C ARG A 264 3.12 -6.96 17.00
N VAL A 265 3.72 -8.15 16.97
CA VAL A 265 4.79 -8.53 16.03
C VAL A 265 4.22 -9.59 15.10
N TYR A 266 4.30 -9.36 13.79
CA TYR A 266 3.68 -10.19 12.76
C TYR A 266 4.69 -10.52 11.67
N GLU A 267 4.58 -11.72 11.12
CA GLU A 267 5.40 -12.17 9.99
C GLU A 267 4.59 -11.97 8.71
N ILE A 268 5.23 -11.35 7.72
CA ILE A 268 4.74 -11.15 6.35
C ILE A 268 5.88 -11.58 5.44
N PRO A 269 5.65 -12.36 4.36
CA PRO A 269 6.72 -12.80 3.48
C PRO A 269 7.49 -11.62 2.88
N ALA A 270 8.83 -11.67 2.89
CA ALA A 270 9.66 -10.57 2.39
C ALA A 270 9.38 -10.26 0.90
N THR A 271 8.96 -11.26 0.13
CA THR A 271 8.53 -11.12 -1.26
C THR A 271 7.32 -10.21 -1.44
N GLU A 272 6.43 -10.10 -0.45
CA GLU A 272 5.27 -9.20 -0.50
C GLU A 272 5.65 -7.72 -0.31
N MET A 273 6.84 -7.46 0.25
CA MET A 273 7.39 -6.10 0.37
C MET A 273 8.34 -5.73 -0.77
N THR A 274 8.93 -6.70 -1.47
CA THR A 274 9.99 -6.46 -2.48
C THR A 274 9.55 -6.66 -3.93
N ARG A 275 8.50 -7.45 -4.19
CA ARG A 275 7.96 -7.67 -5.53
C ARG A 275 7.05 -6.52 -5.95
N GLN A 276 7.31 -5.99 -7.13
CA GLN A 276 6.65 -4.79 -7.64
C GLN A 276 5.60 -5.09 -8.73
N GLY A 277 5.20 -6.36 -8.85
CA GLY A 277 4.09 -6.85 -9.69
C GLY A 277 2.76 -6.90 -8.95
N ASN A 278 1.94 -7.89 -9.28
CA ASN A 278 0.67 -8.18 -8.60
C ASN A 278 0.83 -8.42 -7.09
N THR A 279 2.01 -8.84 -6.62
CA THR A 279 2.27 -9.12 -5.20
C THR A 279 2.17 -7.86 -4.31
N ILE A 280 2.29 -6.64 -4.89
CA ILE A 280 2.09 -5.37 -4.16
C ILE A 280 0.74 -5.38 -3.41
N ILE A 281 -0.34 -5.75 -4.11
CA ILE A 281 -1.70 -5.71 -3.57
C ILE A 281 -1.81 -6.67 -2.39
N LYS A 282 -1.25 -7.87 -2.52
CA LYS A 282 -1.23 -8.89 -1.47
C LYS A 282 -0.54 -8.39 -0.18
N GLY A 283 0.60 -7.70 -0.30
CA GLY A 283 1.28 -7.10 0.84
C GLY A 283 0.47 -5.97 1.51
N VAL A 284 -0.27 -5.18 0.73
CA VAL A 284 -1.20 -4.17 1.28
C VAL A 284 -2.38 -4.84 2.00
N GLU A 285 -3.00 -5.86 1.40
CA GLU A 285 -4.13 -6.61 1.96
C GLU A 285 -3.78 -7.27 3.29
N ASP A 286 -2.67 -8.00 3.39
CA ASP A 286 -2.34 -8.76 4.61
C ASP A 286 -1.93 -7.86 5.77
N ILE A 287 -1.19 -6.78 5.49
CA ILE A 287 -0.89 -5.76 6.51
C ILE A 287 -2.18 -5.06 6.95
N ASN A 288 -3.05 -4.67 6.01
CA ASN A 288 -4.31 -4.00 6.33
C ASN A 288 -5.24 -4.91 7.17
N ALA A 289 -5.35 -6.19 6.81
CA ALA A 289 -6.16 -7.17 7.54
C ALA A 289 -5.68 -7.35 8.99
N ILE A 290 -4.37 -7.38 9.24
CA ILE A 290 -3.79 -7.44 10.59
C ILE A 290 -4.13 -6.18 11.39
N LEU A 291 -3.97 -4.99 10.79
CA LEU A 291 -4.28 -3.72 11.44
C LEU A 291 -5.78 -3.59 11.74
N PHE A 292 -6.64 -3.99 10.80
CA PHE A 292 -8.09 -3.97 10.96
C PHE A 292 -8.60 -4.96 12.03
N ALA A 293 -8.10 -6.20 12.03
CA ALA A 293 -8.44 -7.18 13.08
C ALA A 293 -8.01 -6.68 14.47
N ALA A 294 -6.85 -6.02 14.56
CA ALA A 294 -6.40 -5.39 15.80
C ALA A 294 -7.25 -4.18 16.20
N LEU A 295 -7.72 -3.36 15.24
CA LEU A 295 -8.68 -2.29 15.52
C LEU A 295 -10.01 -2.84 16.05
N GLN A 296 -10.59 -3.87 15.43
CA GLN A 296 -11.79 -4.52 15.97
C GLN A 296 -11.57 -5.06 17.40
N THR A 297 -10.37 -5.58 17.70
CA THR A 297 -10.03 -6.11 19.03
C THR A 297 -9.83 -5.01 20.09
N ASP A 298 -9.24 -3.87 19.73
CA ASP A 298 -9.09 -2.70 20.62
C ASP A 298 -10.45 -1.98 20.84
N VAL A 299 -11.31 -1.97 19.82
CA VAL A 299 -12.68 -1.42 19.83
C VAL A 299 -13.65 -2.30 20.63
N ALA A 300 -13.43 -3.62 20.70
CA ALA A 300 -14.32 -4.58 21.37
C ALA A 300 -13.92 -4.91 22.82
N GLN A 301 -13.06 -4.12 23.48
CA GLN A 301 -12.74 -4.36 24.89
C GLN A 301 -13.93 -4.02 25.80
N SER A 302 -14.26 -4.96 26.69
CA SER A 302 -15.29 -4.75 27.71
C SER A 302 -14.77 -3.88 28.84
N VAL A 303 -15.57 -2.88 29.25
CA VAL A 303 -15.35 -2.04 30.43
C VAL A 303 -16.20 -2.48 31.63
N GLU A 304 -16.82 -3.66 31.59
CA GLU A 304 -17.67 -4.23 32.66
C GLU A 304 -17.05 -4.09 34.07
N ALA A 305 -15.77 -4.41 34.20
CA ALA A 305 -15.02 -4.36 35.46
C ALA A 305 -14.89 -2.94 36.06
N ASP A 306 -14.81 -1.90 35.22
CA ASP A 306 -14.67 -0.50 35.68
C ASP A 306 -15.95 0.02 36.34
N TYR A 307 -17.10 -0.58 35.99
CA TYR A 307 -18.41 -0.24 36.53
C TYR A 307 -18.93 -1.26 37.55
N GLY A 308 -18.18 -2.33 37.83
CA GLY A 308 -18.49 -3.34 38.84
C GLY A 308 -19.61 -4.32 38.45
N ILE A 309 -19.94 -4.42 37.15
CA ILE A 309 -20.93 -5.35 36.61
C ILE A 309 -20.23 -6.59 36.01
N ALA A 310 -20.91 -7.72 35.95
CA ALA A 310 -20.50 -8.89 35.19
C ALA A 310 -21.70 -9.36 34.36
N ILE A 311 -21.61 -9.30 33.03
CA ILE A 311 -22.76 -9.51 32.15
C ILE A 311 -22.96 -11.01 31.85
N SER A 312 -24.20 -11.50 32.01
CA SER A 312 -24.66 -12.83 31.58
C SER A 312 -25.90 -12.76 30.67
N GLU A 313 -26.13 -13.82 29.90
CA GLU A 313 -27.16 -13.88 28.85
C GLU A 313 -28.61 -13.80 29.38
N ASP A 314 -28.81 -14.11 30.67
CA ASP A 314 -30.10 -14.08 31.37
C ASP A 314 -30.43 -12.72 32.00
N MET A 315 -29.52 -11.75 31.95
CA MET A 315 -29.75 -10.40 32.48
C MET A 315 -30.62 -9.57 31.53
N SER A 316 -31.65 -8.93 32.10
CA SER A 316 -32.49 -7.95 31.41
C SER A 316 -33.02 -6.93 32.43
N TYR A 317 -32.95 -5.64 32.11
CA TYR A 317 -33.43 -4.55 32.98
C TYR A 317 -34.48 -3.68 32.28
N THR A 318 -35.51 -3.29 33.01
CA THR A 318 -36.64 -2.48 32.53
C THR A 318 -37.17 -1.55 33.62
N THR A 319 -38.24 -0.80 33.29
CA THR A 319 -38.82 0.18 34.22
C THR A 319 -39.35 -0.48 35.49
N GLY A 320 -38.82 -0.04 36.64
CA GLY A 320 -39.18 -0.54 37.97
C GLY A 320 -38.11 -1.39 38.65
N ASP A 321 -37.06 -1.79 37.93
CA ASP A 321 -35.93 -2.52 38.53
C ASP A 321 -35.04 -1.59 39.37
N GLU A 322 -34.50 -2.09 40.48
CA GLU A 322 -33.63 -1.33 41.40
C GLU A 322 -32.53 -2.22 41.99
N ASP A 323 -31.29 -2.09 41.50
CA ASP A 323 -30.11 -2.78 42.01
C ASP A 323 -28.77 -2.09 41.63
N ASP A 324 -27.64 -2.67 42.06
CA ASP A 324 -26.29 -2.17 41.75
C ASP A 324 -25.94 -2.28 40.24
N ASN A 325 -26.58 -3.18 39.49
CA ASN A 325 -26.36 -3.32 38.04
C ASN A 325 -27.09 -2.21 37.27
N VAL A 326 -28.31 -1.86 37.68
CA VAL A 326 -29.02 -0.66 37.21
C VAL A 326 -28.18 0.60 37.49
N LEU A 327 -27.55 0.68 38.67
CA LEU A 327 -26.63 1.78 38.97
C LEU A 327 -25.39 1.78 38.05
N ALA A 328 -24.81 0.62 37.73
CA ALA A 328 -23.71 0.49 36.78
C ALA A 328 -24.11 0.92 35.36
N ILE A 329 -25.28 0.46 34.88
CA ILE A 329 -25.90 0.83 33.59
C ILE A 329 -26.10 2.35 33.52
N GLN A 330 -26.70 2.95 34.55
CA GLN A 330 -26.92 4.40 34.61
C GLN A 330 -25.59 5.17 34.62
N LYS A 331 -24.58 4.75 35.39
CA LYS A 331 -23.24 5.36 35.36
C LYS A 331 -22.59 5.26 33.98
N ARG A 332 -22.76 4.14 33.27
CA ARG A 332 -22.22 3.98 31.91
C ARG A 332 -22.92 4.91 30.93
N LEU A 333 -24.25 4.96 30.93
CA LEU A 333 -25.05 5.89 30.14
C LEU A 333 -24.72 7.36 30.46
N ASP A 334 -24.48 7.71 31.72
CA ASP A 334 -24.06 9.05 32.15
C ASP A 334 -22.67 9.42 31.61
N SER A 335 -21.69 8.51 31.70
CA SER A 335 -20.36 8.70 31.11
C SER A 335 -20.36 8.80 29.58
N LEU A 336 -21.39 8.28 28.91
CA LEU A 336 -21.61 8.37 27.47
C LEU A 336 -22.53 9.55 27.09
N GLY A 337 -22.96 10.37 28.05
CA GLY A 337 -23.75 11.58 27.84
C GLY A 337 -25.27 11.38 27.70
N TYR A 338 -25.80 10.17 27.92
CA TYR A 338 -27.22 9.84 27.74
C TYR A 338 -28.11 10.09 28.96
N MET A 339 -27.58 10.04 30.19
CA MET A 339 -28.41 10.24 31.39
C MET A 339 -28.74 11.72 31.61
N PRO A 340 -30.03 12.10 31.70
CA PRO A 340 -30.45 13.47 32.03
C PRO A 340 -30.52 13.74 33.55
N ILE A 341 -30.38 12.71 34.38
CA ILE A 341 -30.51 12.78 35.85
C ILE A 341 -29.40 11.96 36.53
N GLU A 342 -29.11 12.24 37.79
CA GLU A 342 -28.08 11.49 38.54
C GLU A 342 -28.40 9.99 38.60
N PRO A 343 -27.41 9.10 38.40
CA PRO A 343 -27.55 7.67 38.65
C PRO A 343 -28.01 7.40 40.09
N THR A 344 -29.19 6.79 40.24
CA THR A 344 -29.80 6.46 41.55
C THR A 344 -29.77 4.97 41.88
N GLY A 345 -29.62 4.11 40.87
CA GLY A 345 -29.85 2.67 40.97
C GLY A 345 -31.29 2.24 40.71
N TYR A 346 -32.23 3.17 40.54
CA TYR A 346 -33.64 2.88 40.18
C TYR A 346 -33.92 3.15 38.70
N PHE A 347 -34.42 2.15 37.97
CA PHE A 347 -34.70 2.24 36.54
C PHE A 347 -36.04 2.95 36.30
N GLY A 348 -35.98 4.28 36.20
CA GLY A 348 -37.14 5.13 35.90
C GLY A 348 -37.32 5.43 34.42
N ALA A 349 -38.37 6.19 34.09
CA ALA A 349 -38.67 6.62 32.71
C ALA A 349 -37.48 7.35 32.04
N SER A 350 -36.74 8.17 32.78
CA SER A 350 -35.53 8.84 32.26
C SER A 350 -34.42 7.86 31.87
N THR A 351 -34.29 6.72 32.55
CA THR A 351 -33.34 5.66 32.19
C THR A 351 -33.84 4.90 30.96
N ALA A 352 -35.14 4.59 30.88
CA ALA A 352 -35.73 3.97 29.69
C ALA A 352 -35.52 4.84 28.43
N THR A 353 -35.70 6.17 28.53
CA THR A 353 -35.40 7.10 27.43
C THR A 353 -33.91 7.13 27.09
N ALA A 354 -33.03 7.24 28.08
CA ALA A 354 -31.57 7.21 27.86
C ALA A 354 -31.10 5.91 27.18
N VAL A 355 -31.67 4.77 27.55
CA VAL A 355 -31.42 3.46 26.94
C VAL A 355 -31.95 3.42 25.51
N SER A 356 -33.16 3.91 25.24
CA SER A 356 -33.73 3.95 23.89
C SER A 356 -32.92 4.84 22.94
N GLU A 357 -32.43 5.98 23.40
CA GLU A 357 -31.54 6.86 22.62
C GLU A 357 -30.16 6.20 22.40
N PHE A 358 -29.62 5.52 23.41
CA PHE A 358 -28.38 4.76 23.28
C PHE A 358 -28.52 3.62 22.25
N GLN A 359 -29.60 2.85 22.33
CA GLN A 359 -29.94 1.77 21.40
C GLN A 359 -30.03 2.28 19.95
N GLU A 360 -30.69 3.42 19.74
CA GLU A 360 -30.79 4.05 18.41
C GLU A 360 -29.43 4.52 17.88
N ASN A 361 -28.62 5.20 18.69
CA ASN A 361 -27.30 5.72 18.29
C ASN A 361 -26.22 4.63 18.12
N ASN A 362 -26.47 3.39 18.57
CA ASN A 362 -25.57 2.25 18.43
C ASN A 362 -26.14 1.18 17.48
N ASP A 363 -27.10 1.57 16.63
CA ASP A 363 -27.73 0.74 15.59
C ASP A 363 -28.28 -0.61 16.10
N LEU A 364 -28.83 -0.64 17.32
CA LEU A 364 -29.43 -1.86 17.89
C LEU A 364 -30.86 -2.07 17.39
N ASP A 365 -31.21 -3.33 17.12
CA ASP A 365 -32.55 -3.75 16.66
C ASP A 365 -33.66 -3.45 17.68
N SER A 366 -33.36 -3.60 18.97
CA SER A 366 -34.26 -3.22 20.06
C SER A 366 -34.07 -1.74 20.40
N ARG A 367 -35.09 -0.91 20.12
CA ARG A 367 -35.20 0.51 20.51
C ARG A 367 -36.39 0.72 21.46
N ASP A 368 -36.45 -0.14 22.47
CA ASP A 368 -37.59 -0.30 23.38
C ASP A 368 -37.33 0.28 24.78
N GLY A 369 -36.11 0.75 25.04
CA GLY A 369 -35.70 1.22 26.37
C GLY A 369 -35.44 0.08 27.37
N ILE A 370 -35.40 -1.18 26.92
CA ILE A 370 -35.15 -2.36 27.75
C ILE A 370 -33.70 -2.80 27.57
N VAL A 371 -32.95 -2.90 28.66
CA VAL A 371 -31.54 -3.30 28.63
C VAL A 371 -31.43 -4.82 28.68
N ASN A 372 -31.65 -5.46 27.53
CA ASN A 372 -31.41 -6.89 27.30
C ASN A 372 -29.90 -7.21 27.18
N TYR A 373 -29.51 -8.50 27.13
CA TYR A 373 -28.11 -8.93 26.97
C TYR A 373 -27.38 -8.25 25.80
N THR A 374 -28.00 -8.10 24.63
CA THR A 374 -27.40 -7.41 23.47
C THR A 374 -27.10 -5.94 23.79
N THR A 375 -28.04 -5.26 24.46
CA THR A 375 -27.88 -3.87 24.90
C THR A 375 -26.81 -3.75 25.99
N LEU A 376 -26.75 -4.70 26.95
CA LEU A 376 -25.69 -4.77 27.95
C LEU A 376 -24.31 -4.92 27.29
N LYS A 377 -24.16 -5.87 26.36
CA LYS A 377 -22.89 -6.08 25.65
C LYS A 377 -22.45 -4.82 24.93
N ALA A 378 -23.32 -4.16 24.17
CA ALA A 378 -23.01 -2.92 23.46
C ALA A 378 -22.66 -1.77 24.41
N LEU A 379 -23.44 -1.55 25.47
CA LEU A 379 -23.27 -0.46 26.42
C LEU A 379 -21.92 -0.49 27.15
N PHE A 380 -21.43 -1.69 27.45
CA PHE A 380 -20.15 -1.90 28.13
C PHE A 380 -18.99 -2.25 27.19
N LEU A 381 -19.09 -2.00 25.88
CA LEU A 381 -17.90 -1.87 25.03
C LEU A 381 -17.20 -0.52 25.27
N SER A 382 -15.88 -0.51 25.17
CA SER A 382 -15.06 0.71 25.13
C SER A 382 -15.42 1.63 23.96
N SER A 383 -15.99 1.07 22.89
CA SER A 383 -16.41 1.74 21.66
C SER A 383 -17.87 2.21 21.62
N ALA A 384 -18.64 2.01 22.68
CA ALA A 384 -20.03 2.46 22.79
C ALA A 384 -20.17 3.93 22.38
N VAL A 385 -21.08 4.23 21.44
CA VAL A 385 -21.21 5.53 20.79
C VAL A 385 -21.75 6.57 21.79
N GLU A 386 -20.93 7.58 22.08
CA GLU A 386 -21.29 8.73 22.91
C GLU A 386 -22.40 9.59 22.27
N ARG A 387 -23.25 10.20 23.10
CA ARG A 387 -24.30 11.12 22.63
C ARG A 387 -23.66 12.44 22.18
N ALA A 388 -23.87 12.83 20.92
CA ALA A 388 -23.24 14.01 20.31
C ALA A 388 -23.46 15.33 21.08
N THR A 389 -24.56 15.44 21.82
CA THR A 389 -24.80 16.50 22.82
C THR A 389 -25.25 15.84 24.11
N ALA A 390 -24.57 16.09 25.22
CA ALA A 390 -24.92 15.54 26.52
C ALA A 390 -26.37 15.89 26.94
N ALA A 391 -27.00 15.00 27.70
CA ALA A 391 -28.38 15.16 28.17
C ALA A 391 -28.53 16.09 29.40
N ARG A 392 -27.43 16.65 29.91
CA ARG A 392 -27.32 17.53 31.08
C ARG A 392 -26.53 18.79 30.75
#